data_AF-U6N3R6-F1
#
_entry.id   AF-U6N3R6-F1
#
_cell.length_a   1.000
_cell.length_b   1.000
_cell.length_c   1.000
_cell.angle_alpha   90.00
_cell.angle_beta   90.00
_cell.angle_gamma   90.00
#
_symmetry.space_group_name_H-M   'P 1'
#
loop_
_entity.id
_entity.type
_entity.pdbx_description
1 polymer ?
#
loop_
_entity_poly.entity_id
_entity_poly.type
_entity_poly.pdbx_seq_one_letter_code
_entity_poly.pdbx_strand_id
1 'polypeptide(L)'
;MESPGELLGSSFVVLLQQPLLLQEALATRALLLLLQRDGSLQGLLRQLKRLMLFGSTHVVQEFRVLLLQRLQQHAAEQQQQTCAPAAAAAAPAAAAAAQGSLCSDVEQLLQGALGALPSSSTAAQQQQQQQQQQQQQQVLHFTCSMQSSVAAVTQATAAAAADTAAAAAAEAAVLLSGLRILPEAAPPLQLFLTPPVQERYSSIFVFLLRLDAALAALADCWVLRRQQQQQQQQQQQQQQQQFAARAAQLQQRLQHFLRAVFDFALTDAIEAEWTGFQGHVAAAAAAAAAGETGAAAAAAAAAARKNSLSFFALVEAHARCAENVYTRSVR
;
A
#
# COMPACT_ATOMS: atom_id res chain seq x y z
N MET A 1 57.53 -6.97 24.37
CA MET A 1 57.97 -5.56 24.20
C MET A 1 57.16 -4.99 23.06
N GLU A 2 56.07 -4.31 23.38
CA GLU A 2 55.29 -3.56 22.38
C GLU A 2 56.11 -2.35 21.94
N SER A 3 56.14 -2.09 20.63
CA SER A 3 56.95 -1.00 20.11
C SER A 3 56.27 0.34 20.44
N PRO A 4 56.99 1.36 20.93
CA PRO A 4 56.41 2.64 21.30
C PRO A 4 55.73 3.39 20.12
N GLY A 5 55.94 2.93 18.88
CA GLY A 5 55.25 3.47 17.70
C GLY A 5 53.78 3.07 17.58
N GLU A 6 53.37 1.92 18.12
CA GLU A 6 51.97 1.43 18.01
C GLU A 6 51.00 2.19 18.94
N LEU A 7 51.51 2.74 20.05
CA LEU A 7 50.73 3.54 21.00
C LEU A 7 50.33 4.91 20.43
N LEU A 8 51.16 5.50 19.55
CA LEU A 8 50.86 6.79 18.93
C LEU A 8 49.83 6.67 17.79
N GLY A 9 49.89 5.58 17.01
CA GLY A 9 48.96 5.34 15.91
C GLY A 9 47.51 5.15 16.39
N SER A 10 47.31 4.39 17.47
CA SER A 10 45.97 4.14 18.03
C SER A 10 45.31 5.39 18.61
N SER A 11 46.07 6.27 19.27
CA SER A 11 45.56 7.56 19.77
C SER A 11 45.10 8.50 18.65
N PHE A 12 45.82 8.54 17.53
CA PHE A 12 45.48 9.43 16.42
C PHE A 12 44.16 9.02 15.72
N VAL A 13 43.93 7.71 15.58
CA VAL A 13 42.66 7.18 15.02
C VAL A 13 41.48 7.57 15.90
N VAL A 14 41.60 7.44 17.22
CA VAL A 14 40.51 7.80 18.17
C VAL A 14 40.21 9.31 18.11
N LEU A 15 41.25 10.15 18.04
CA LEU A 15 41.10 11.61 17.96
C LEU A 15 40.43 12.07 16.66
N LEU A 16 40.65 11.38 15.54
CA LEU A 16 39.97 11.68 14.27
C LEU A 16 38.57 11.05 14.17
N GLN A 17 38.35 9.91 14.81
CA GLN A 17 37.07 9.22 14.80
C GLN A 17 35.99 10.00 15.57
N GLN A 18 36.35 10.60 16.71
CA GLN A 18 35.39 11.36 17.54
C GLN A 18 34.70 12.54 16.82
N PRO A 19 35.40 13.46 16.12
CA PRO A 19 34.75 14.55 15.41
C PRO A 19 33.90 14.07 14.24
N LEU A 20 34.29 13.01 13.54
CA LEU A 20 33.49 12.42 12.45
C LEU A 20 32.17 11.85 12.98
N LEU A 21 32.21 11.09 14.07
CA LEU A 21 31.00 10.56 14.71
C LEU A 21 30.09 11.67 15.24
N LEU A 22 30.67 12.75 15.78
CA LEU A 22 29.90 13.91 16.23
C LEU A 22 29.23 14.63 15.05
N GLN A 23 29.96 14.81 13.94
CA GLN A 23 29.43 15.43 12.73
C GLN A 23 28.28 14.61 12.13
N GLU A 24 28.43 13.28 12.08
CA GLU A 24 27.38 12.37 11.63
C GLU A 24 26.14 12.44 12.54
N ALA A 25 26.33 12.43 13.86
CA ALA A 25 25.24 12.54 14.83
C ALA A 25 24.50 13.88 14.71
N LEU A 26 25.22 14.98 14.50
CA LEU A 26 24.61 16.30 14.30
C LEU A 26 23.87 16.39 12.96
N ALA A 27 24.44 15.86 11.88
CA ALA A 27 23.81 15.84 10.56
C ALA A 27 22.52 15.02 10.54
N THR A 28 22.55 13.81 11.10
CA THR A 28 21.37 12.94 11.21
C THR A 28 20.27 13.55 12.08
N ARG A 29 20.63 14.22 13.17
CA ARG A 29 19.69 14.95 14.01
C ARG A 29 19.09 16.16 13.30
N ALA A 30 19.90 16.94 12.60
CA ALA A 30 19.42 18.10 11.83
C ALA A 30 18.44 17.66 10.74
N LEU A 31 18.73 16.57 10.02
CA LEU A 31 17.83 15.99 9.03
C LEU A 31 16.48 15.59 9.65
N LEU A 32 16.49 14.94 10.82
CA LEU A 32 15.26 14.55 11.50
C LEU A 32 14.44 15.77 11.92
N LEU A 33 15.08 16.82 12.45
CA LEU A 33 14.42 18.07 12.83
C LEU A 33 13.79 18.77 11.62
N LEU A 34 14.48 18.83 10.48
CA LEU A 34 13.94 19.40 9.24
C LEU A 34 12.69 18.65 8.80
N LEU A 35 12.75 17.32 8.74
CA LEU A 35 11.63 16.48 8.33
C LEU A 35 10.42 16.58 9.26
N GLN A 36 10.65 16.78 10.55
CA GLN A 36 9.58 16.94 11.54
C GLN A 36 8.99 18.35 11.53
N ARG A 37 9.82 19.38 11.37
CA ARG A 37 9.38 20.77 11.30
C ARG A 37 8.45 21.00 10.12
N ASP A 38 8.76 20.40 8.97
CA ASP A 38 7.94 20.52 7.77
C ASP A 38 6.69 19.62 7.82
N GLY A 39 6.60 18.71 8.81
CA GLY A 39 5.53 17.73 8.92
C GLY A 39 5.48 16.73 7.76
N SER A 40 6.50 16.74 6.89
CA SER A 40 6.53 16.01 5.63
C SER A 40 6.63 14.50 5.88
N LEU A 41 7.39 14.09 6.90
CA LEU A 41 7.47 12.69 7.32
C LEU A 41 6.12 12.18 7.85
N GLN A 42 5.46 12.92 8.74
CA GLN A 42 4.15 12.52 9.26
C GLN A 42 3.08 12.52 8.16
N GLY A 43 3.17 13.47 7.23
CA GLY A 43 2.33 13.53 6.03
C GLY A 43 2.48 12.28 5.17
N LEU A 44 3.73 11.93 4.82
CA LEU A 44 4.05 10.72 4.06
C LEU A 44 3.52 9.46 4.74
N LEU A 45 3.88 9.25 6.00
CA LEU A 45 3.48 8.04 6.75
C LEU A 45 1.96 7.93 6.84
N ARG A 46 1.25 9.05 7.03
CA ARG A 46 -0.21 9.07 7.06
C ARG A 46 -0.82 8.75 5.70
N GLN A 47 -0.29 9.30 4.61
CA GLN A 47 -0.75 9.00 3.25
C GLN A 47 -0.52 7.53 2.90
N LEU A 48 0.67 7.01 3.22
CA LEU A 48 1.04 5.61 3.04
C LEU A 48 0.08 4.68 3.80
N LYS A 49 -0.19 4.95 5.08
CA LYS A 49 -1.16 4.16 5.86
C LYS A 49 -2.56 4.23 5.26
N ARG A 50 -3.04 5.42 4.88
CA ARG A 50 -4.41 5.60 4.38
C ARG A 50 -4.62 4.87 3.06
N LEU A 51 -3.73 5.03 2.09
CA LEU A 51 -3.91 4.47 0.76
C LEU A 51 -3.37 3.06 0.61
N MET A 52 -2.10 2.83 0.98
CA MET A 52 -1.45 1.53 0.77
C MET A 52 -1.90 0.47 1.78
N LEU A 53 -2.29 0.88 2.98
CA LEU A 53 -2.71 -0.02 4.06
C LEU A 53 -4.21 0.07 4.40
N PHE A 54 -5.02 0.58 3.47
CA PHE A 54 -6.50 0.62 3.57
C PHE A 54 -7.02 1.30 4.85
N GLY A 55 -6.43 2.43 5.24
CA GLY A 55 -6.91 3.21 6.38
C GLY A 55 -8.41 3.56 6.29
N SER A 56 -9.07 3.62 7.45
CA SER A 56 -10.53 3.70 7.61
C SER A 56 -11.16 5.06 7.26
N THR A 57 -10.87 5.59 6.07
CA THR A 57 -11.47 6.83 5.59
C THR A 57 -12.46 6.55 4.46
N HIS A 58 -13.55 7.30 4.42
CA HIS A 58 -14.57 7.20 3.36
C HIS A 58 -13.96 7.32 1.96
N VAL A 59 -13.04 8.28 1.78
CA VAL A 59 -12.31 8.53 0.53
C VAL A 59 -11.57 7.28 0.03
N VAL A 60 -10.92 6.55 0.94
CA VAL A 60 -10.22 5.31 0.57
C VAL A 60 -11.22 4.22 0.16
N GLN A 61 -12.36 4.12 0.83
CA GLN A 61 -13.40 3.15 0.45
C GLN A 61 -13.97 3.46 -0.94
N GLU A 62 -14.31 4.73 -1.22
CA GLU A 62 -14.77 5.16 -2.54
C GLU A 62 -13.72 4.90 -3.61
N PHE A 63 -12.46 5.24 -3.34
CA PHE A 63 -11.34 4.95 -4.23
C PHE A 63 -11.24 3.46 -4.57
N ARG A 64 -11.35 2.56 -3.59
CA ARG A 64 -11.31 1.11 -3.84
C ARG A 64 -12.44 0.65 -4.73
N VAL A 65 -13.66 1.12 -4.49
CA VAL A 65 -14.82 0.78 -5.32
C VAL A 65 -14.61 1.27 -6.75
N LEU A 66 -14.16 2.50 -6.94
CA LEU A 66 -13.86 3.06 -8.27
C LEU A 66 -12.73 2.30 -8.97
N LEU A 67 -11.68 1.93 -8.24
CA LEU A 67 -10.57 1.14 -8.77
C LEU A 67 -11.04 -0.23 -9.25
N LEU A 68 -11.81 -0.96 -8.43
CA LEU A 68 -12.38 -2.25 -8.80
C LEU A 68 -13.32 -2.13 -10.00
N GLN A 69 -14.15 -1.08 -10.03
CA GLN A 69 -15.05 -0.82 -11.16
C GLN A 69 -14.27 -0.56 -12.45
N ARG A 70 -13.20 0.23 -12.41
CA ARG A 70 -12.35 0.47 -13.59
C ARG A 70 -11.66 -0.79 -14.07
N LEU A 71 -11.16 -1.63 -13.14
CA LEU A 71 -10.55 -2.91 -13.50
C LEU A 71 -11.55 -3.86 -14.18
N GLN A 72 -12.80 -3.90 -13.68
CA GLN A 72 -13.87 -4.69 -14.31
C GLN A 72 -14.25 -4.17 -15.70
N GLN A 73 -14.30 -2.84 -15.89
CA GLN A 73 -14.56 -2.23 -17.19
C GLN A 73 -13.48 -2.58 -18.21
N HIS A 74 -12.20 -2.41 -17.84
CA HIS A 74 -11.06 -2.78 -18.69
C HIS A 74 -11.04 -4.28 -19.02
N ALA A 75 -11.38 -5.15 -18.06
CA ALA A 75 -11.52 -6.59 -18.31
C ALA A 75 -12.61 -6.90 -19.34
N ALA A 76 -13.78 -6.25 -19.24
CA ALA A 76 -14.86 -6.42 -20.20
C ALA A 76 -14.48 -5.91 -21.61
N GLU A 77 -13.78 -4.79 -21.70
CA GLU A 77 -13.29 -4.20 -22.96
C GLU A 77 -12.25 -5.12 -23.63
N GLN A 78 -11.31 -5.69 -22.88
CA GLN A 78 -10.33 -6.65 -23.41
C GLN A 78 -11.00 -7.93 -23.92
N GLN A 79 -12.04 -8.41 -23.22
CA GLN A 79 -12.78 -9.59 -23.66
C GLN A 79 -13.55 -9.34 -24.97
N GLN A 80 -14.11 -8.15 -25.16
CA GLN A 80 -14.77 -7.80 -26.43
C GLN A 80 -13.79 -7.72 -27.61
N GLN A 81 -12.58 -7.21 -27.38
CA GLN A 81 -11.56 -7.09 -28.43
C GLN A 81 -11.00 -8.45 -28.88
N THR A 82 -10.85 -9.39 -27.95
CA THR A 82 -10.30 -10.73 -28.25
C THR A 82 -11.29 -11.64 -29.01
N CYS A 83 -12.59 -11.40 -28.90
CA CYS A 83 -13.61 -12.15 -29.66
C CYS A 83 -13.72 -11.74 -31.15
N ALA A 84 -13.00 -10.72 -31.62
CA ALA A 84 -13.02 -10.30 -33.02
C ALA A 84 -12.10 -11.20 -33.89
N PRO A 85 -12.63 -11.98 -34.85
CA PRO A 85 -11.88 -13.04 -35.56
C PRO A 85 -10.78 -12.53 -36.51
N ALA A 86 -10.71 -11.23 -36.79
CA ALA A 86 -9.76 -10.64 -37.72
C ALA A 86 -8.49 -10.04 -37.06
N ALA A 87 -8.37 -10.06 -35.73
CA ALA A 87 -7.38 -9.26 -34.99
C ALA A 87 -6.17 -10.03 -34.43
N ALA A 88 -6.00 -11.32 -34.76
CA ALA A 88 -4.98 -12.19 -34.13
C ALA A 88 -3.53 -11.70 -34.30
N ALA A 89 -3.20 -11.02 -35.41
CA ALA A 89 -1.83 -10.55 -35.68
C ALA A 89 -1.47 -9.23 -34.96
N ALA A 90 -2.45 -8.44 -34.52
CA ALA A 90 -2.25 -7.15 -33.84
C ALA A 90 -2.55 -7.20 -32.32
N ALA A 91 -3.03 -8.35 -31.83
CA ALA A 91 -3.45 -8.56 -30.45
C ALA A 91 -2.43 -8.17 -29.36
N PRO A 92 -1.12 -8.50 -29.45
CA PRO A 92 -0.18 -8.19 -28.36
C PRO A 92 0.10 -6.69 -28.22
N ALA A 93 0.14 -5.94 -29.33
CA ALA A 93 0.35 -4.50 -29.31
C ALA A 93 -0.88 -3.76 -28.74
N ALA A 94 -2.09 -4.21 -29.11
CA ALA A 94 -3.34 -3.67 -28.57
C ALA A 94 -3.47 -3.93 -27.06
N ALA A 95 -3.12 -5.14 -26.61
CA ALA A 95 -3.13 -5.49 -25.18
C ALA A 95 -2.14 -4.64 -24.37
N ALA A 96 -0.93 -4.41 -24.88
CA ALA A 96 0.05 -3.55 -24.22
C ALA A 96 -0.43 -2.09 -24.13
N ALA A 97 -1.06 -1.57 -25.18
CA ALA A 97 -1.64 -0.22 -25.17
C ALA A 97 -2.80 -0.09 -24.15
N ALA A 98 -3.69 -1.09 -24.08
CA ALA A 98 -4.78 -1.13 -23.10
C ALA A 98 -4.28 -1.25 -21.65
N GLN A 99 -3.19 -1.97 -21.42
CA GLN A 99 -2.55 -2.01 -20.10
C GLN A 99 -1.94 -0.65 -19.74
N GLY A 100 -1.34 0.06 -20.70
CA GLY A 100 -0.81 1.41 -20.49
C GLY A 100 -1.89 2.44 -20.13
N SER A 101 -3.06 2.37 -20.77
CA SER A 101 -4.18 3.25 -20.42
C SER A 101 -4.74 2.93 -19.04
N LEU A 102 -4.91 1.64 -18.71
CA LEU A 102 -5.34 1.23 -17.37
C LEU A 102 -4.37 1.71 -16.28
N CYS A 103 -3.05 1.58 -16.47
CA CYS A 103 -2.07 2.13 -15.51
C CYS A 103 -2.24 3.63 -15.31
N SER A 104 -2.42 4.38 -16.40
CA SER A 104 -2.61 5.84 -16.36
C SER A 104 -3.91 6.21 -15.61
N ASP A 105 -4.99 5.47 -15.85
CA ASP A 105 -6.27 5.66 -15.16
C ASP A 105 -6.15 5.38 -13.65
N VAL A 106 -5.44 4.31 -13.29
CA VAL A 106 -5.19 3.94 -11.88
C VAL A 106 -4.33 4.98 -11.17
N GLU A 107 -3.30 5.51 -11.83
CA GLU A 107 -2.48 6.62 -11.30
C GLU A 107 -3.33 7.88 -11.08
N GLN A 108 -4.17 8.25 -12.04
CA GLN A 108 -5.07 9.39 -11.89
C GLN A 108 -6.07 9.20 -10.75
N LEU A 109 -6.62 7.99 -10.57
CA LEU A 109 -7.49 7.68 -9.44
C LEU A 109 -6.76 7.79 -8.10
N LEU A 110 -5.52 7.28 -8.02
CA LEU A 110 -4.68 7.38 -6.81
C LEU A 110 -4.34 8.84 -6.48
N GLN A 111 -3.97 9.63 -7.48
CA GLN A 111 -3.69 11.06 -7.34
C GLN A 111 -4.95 11.84 -6.93
N GLY A 112 -6.11 11.51 -7.51
CA GLY A 112 -7.39 12.08 -7.11
C GLY A 112 -7.76 11.74 -5.67
N ALA A 113 -7.56 10.49 -5.25
CA ALA A 113 -7.79 10.04 -3.88
C ALA A 113 -6.84 10.74 -2.89
N LEU A 114 -5.56 10.90 -3.22
CA LEU A 114 -4.60 11.69 -2.44
C LEU A 114 -5.07 13.13 -2.26
N GLY A 115 -5.53 13.77 -3.33
CA GLY A 115 -6.02 15.17 -3.30
C GLY A 115 -7.30 15.35 -2.49
N ALA A 116 -8.16 14.33 -2.43
CA ALA A 116 -9.38 14.32 -1.62
C ALA A 116 -9.15 14.02 -0.14
N LEU A 117 -7.96 13.56 0.27
CA LEU A 117 -7.68 13.33 1.69
C LEU A 117 -7.68 14.67 2.45
N PRO A 118 -8.35 14.76 3.61
CA PRO A 118 -8.34 15.97 4.41
C PRO A 118 -6.93 16.24 4.90
N SER A 119 -6.30 17.27 4.33
CA SER A 119 -5.09 17.89 4.85
C SER A 119 -5.44 18.52 6.19
N SER A 120 -4.77 18.10 7.26
CA SER A 120 -5.07 18.50 8.65
C SER A 120 -4.82 19.98 8.98
N SER A 121 -4.65 20.83 7.96
CA SER A 121 -4.43 22.26 8.13
C SER A 121 -5.76 22.97 8.31
N THR A 122 -6.11 23.23 9.57
CA THR A 122 -7.23 24.08 9.96
C THR A 122 -7.02 25.52 9.48
N ALA A 123 -7.76 25.96 8.47
CA ALA A 123 -8.41 27.28 8.39
C ALA A 123 -9.01 27.52 6.99
N ALA A 124 -10.32 27.77 6.96
CA ALA A 124 -11.12 28.12 5.78
C ALA A 124 -10.79 29.50 5.15
N GLN A 125 -9.58 30.02 5.34
CA GLN A 125 -9.20 31.38 4.91
C GLN A 125 -8.00 31.43 3.92
N GLN A 126 -7.48 30.27 3.48
CA GLN A 126 -6.28 30.17 2.62
C GLN A 126 -6.53 29.54 1.23
N GLN A 127 -7.78 29.50 0.76
CA GLN A 127 -8.17 28.76 -0.45
C GLN A 127 -7.49 29.24 -1.76
N GLN A 128 -6.96 30.47 -1.82
CA GLN A 128 -6.32 30.99 -3.03
C GLN A 128 -4.79 30.86 -3.07
N GLN A 129 -4.11 30.80 -1.91
CA GLN A 129 -2.68 30.49 -1.84
C GLN A 129 -2.40 28.98 -1.84
N GLN A 130 -3.39 28.16 -1.49
CA GLN A 130 -3.23 26.70 -1.44
C GLN A 130 -3.06 26.04 -2.82
N GLN A 131 -3.57 26.61 -3.92
CA GLN A 131 -3.42 25.95 -5.23
C GLN A 131 -1.97 25.91 -5.72
N GLN A 132 -1.16 26.95 -5.47
CA GLN A 132 0.27 26.90 -5.79
C GLN A 132 1.07 26.02 -4.81
N GLN A 133 0.66 25.93 -3.54
CA GLN A 133 1.31 25.03 -2.58
C GLN A 133 0.94 23.57 -2.76
N GLN A 134 -0.25 23.23 -3.26
CA GLN A 134 -0.66 21.84 -3.47
C GLN A 134 0.21 21.12 -4.51
N GLN A 135 0.70 21.81 -5.54
CA GLN A 135 1.67 21.21 -6.47
C GLN A 135 3.03 20.95 -5.83
N GLN A 136 3.43 21.71 -4.80
CA GLN A 136 4.69 21.48 -4.07
C GLN A 136 4.56 20.51 -2.89
N GLN A 137 3.34 20.14 -2.49
CA GLN A 137 3.07 19.30 -1.31
C GLN A 137 2.58 17.88 -1.65
N GLN A 138 2.66 17.45 -2.91
CA GLN A 138 2.57 16.01 -3.19
C GLN A 138 3.87 15.34 -2.72
N VAL A 139 3.88 15.03 -1.42
CA VAL A 139 4.98 14.30 -0.77
C VAL A 139 5.08 12.87 -1.30
N LEU A 140 3.95 12.31 -1.71
CA LEU A 140 3.82 10.96 -2.23
C LEU A 140 3.28 10.97 -3.66
N HIS A 141 4.03 10.33 -4.55
CA HIS A 141 3.65 10.02 -5.92
C HIS A 141 3.43 8.49 -6.04
N PHE A 142 2.67 8.06 -7.03
CA PHE A 142 2.47 6.63 -7.30
C PHE A 142 2.79 6.32 -8.75
N THR A 143 3.58 5.28 -8.94
CA THR A 143 3.86 4.73 -10.27
C THR A 143 3.16 3.38 -10.39
N CYS A 144 2.34 3.24 -11.42
CA CYS A 144 1.60 2.02 -11.71
C CYS A 144 2.23 1.28 -12.88
N SER A 145 2.39 -0.04 -12.72
CA SER A 145 2.87 -0.93 -13.78
C SER A 145 2.10 -2.22 -13.77
N MET A 146 1.95 -2.85 -14.93
CA MET A 146 1.41 -4.19 -15.07
C MET A 146 2.56 -5.17 -15.27
N GLN A 147 2.65 -6.19 -14.43
CA GLN A 147 3.56 -7.31 -14.66
C GLN A 147 3.02 -8.12 -15.84
N SER A 148 3.81 -8.21 -16.91
CA SER A 148 3.46 -8.99 -18.09
C SER A 148 3.47 -10.49 -17.75
N SER A 149 2.34 -11.03 -17.32
CA SER A 149 2.17 -12.47 -17.06
C SER A 149 1.79 -13.20 -18.35
N VAL A 150 2.74 -13.30 -19.28
CA VAL A 150 2.52 -13.89 -20.63
C VAL A 150 2.15 -15.38 -20.59
N ALA A 151 2.35 -16.08 -19.46
CA ALA A 151 2.33 -17.55 -19.41
C ALA A 151 1.03 -18.21 -18.89
N ALA A 152 0.11 -17.51 -18.21
CA ALA A 152 -0.95 -18.17 -17.44
C ALA A 152 -2.38 -18.12 -18.06
N VAL A 153 -2.62 -17.23 -19.02
CA VAL A 153 -4.00 -16.95 -19.51
C VAL A 153 -4.49 -17.96 -20.56
N THR A 154 -3.59 -18.71 -21.21
CA THR A 154 -3.93 -19.65 -22.29
C THR A 154 -4.62 -20.94 -21.83
N GLN A 155 -4.65 -21.26 -20.53
CA GLN A 155 -5.24 -22.51 -20.04
C GLN A 155 -6.59 -22.37 -19.31
N ALA A 156 -6.92 -21.19 -18.77
CA ALA A 156 -8.15 -20.98 -18.00
C ALA A 156 -9.37 -20.58 -18.87
N THR A 157 -9.13 -20.04 -20.07
CA THR A 157 -10.18 -19.46 -20.93
C THR A 157 -10.92 -20.50 -21.79
N ALA A 158 -10.40 -21.72 -21.93
CA ALA A 158 -11.02 -22.75 -22.77
C ALA A 158 -12.29 -23.39 -22.18
N ALA A 159 -12.55 -23.25 -20.87
CA ALA A 159 -13.67 -23.91 -20.19
C ALA A 159 -14.83 -22.98 -19.77
N ALA A 160 -14.65 -21.65 -19.84
CA ALA A 160 -15.58 -20.66 -19.28
C ALA A 160 -16.46 -19.93 -20.31
N ALA A 161 -16.56 -20.44 -21.55
CA ALA A 161 -17.20 -19.73 -22.67
C ALA A 161 -18.74 -19.63 -22.62
N ALA A 162 -19.40 -20.03 -21.53
CA ALA A 162 -20.86 -20.02 -21.44
C ALA A 162 -21.45 -18.83 -20.64
N ASP A 163 -20.66 -18.15 -19.80
CA ASP A 163 -21.14 -17.03 -18.98
C ASP A 163 -20.17 -15.84 -19.05
N THR A 164 -20.58 -14.79 -19.74
CA THR A 164 -19.78 -13.58 -19.99
C THR A 164 -19.40 -12.85 -18.70
N ALA A 165 -20.22 -12.93 -17.65
CA ALA A 165 -19.95 -12.27 -16.38
C ALA A 165 -18.86 -12.99 -15.57
N ALA A 166 -18.89 -14.32 -15.55
CA ALA A 166 -17.88 -15.11 -14.85
C ALA A 166 -16.50 -14.97 -15.53
N ALA A 167 -16.47 -14.89 -16.85
CA ALA A 167 -15.25 -14.64 -17.61
C ALA A 167 -14.65 -13.26 -17.32
N ALA A 168 -15.46 -12.20 -17.31
CA ALA A 168 -14.99 -10.85 -16.98
C ALA A 168 -14.44 -10.76 -15.53
N ALA A 169 -15.07 -11.45 -14.58
CA ALA A 169 -14.58 -11.50 -13.19
C ALA A 169 -13.23 -12.25 -13.07
N ALA A 170 -13.05 -13.33 -13.83
CA ALA A 170 -11.79 -14.06 -13.89
C ALA A 170 -10.66 -13.19 -14.49
N GLU A 171 -10.96 -12.47 -15.58
CA GLU A 171 -9.99 -11.56 -16.20
C GLU A 171 -9.64 -10.38 -15.29
N ALA A 172 -10.62 -9.79 -14.59
CA ALA A 172 -10.36 -8.77 -13.58
C ALA A 172 -9.45 -9.28 -12.46
N ALA A 173 -9.58 -10.55 -12.05
CA ALA A 173 -8.68 -11.17 -11.07
C ALA A 173 -7.24 -11.36 -11.61
N VAL A 174 -7.10 -11.63 -12.90
CA VAL A 174 -5.79 -11.68 -13.59
C VAL A 174 -5.16 -10.27 -13.64
N LEU A 175 -5.93 -9.25 -14.03
CA LEU A 175 -5.45 -7.86 -14.04
C LEU A 175 -5.04 -7.39 -12.64
N LEU A 176 -5.85 -7.69 -11.61
CA LEU A 176 -5.49 -7.46 -10.21
C LEU A 176 -4.22 -8.20 -9.80
N SER A 177 -3.90 -9.31 -10.47
CA SER A 177 -2.69 -10.07 -10.18
C SER A 177 -1.44 -9.51 -10.82
N GLY A 178 -1.56 -8.87 -11.98
CA GLY A 178 -0.49 -8.15 -12.66
C GLY A 178 -0.25 -6.74 -12.12
N LEU A 179 -1.24 -6.13 -11.47
CA LEU A 179 -1.17 -4.76 -10.97
C LEU A 179 -0.05 -4.58 -9.92
N ARG A 180 0.84 -3.62 -10.16
CA ARG A 180 1.91 -3.22 -9.24
C ARG A 180 1.88 -1.70 -9.05
N ILE A 181 1.64 -1.24 -7.83
CA ILE A 181 1.56 0.17 -7.45
C ILE A 181 2.70 0.48 -6.50
N LEU A 182 3.66 1.29 -6.96
CA LEU A 182 4.84 1.65 -6.19
C LEU A 182 4.70 3.08 -5.64
N PRO A 183 4.73 3.26 -4.31
CA PRO A 183 4.78 4.58 -3.70
C PRO A 183 6.18 5.17 -3.89
N GLU A 184 6.25 6.40 -4.37
CA GLU A 184 7.46 7.19 -4.54
C GLU A 184 7.36 8.47 -3.70
N ALA A 185 8.50 8.94 -3.18
CA ALA A 185 8.56 10.19 -2.42
C ALA A 185 9.74 11.03 -2.87
N ALA A 186 9.61 12.36 -2.76
CA ALA A 186 10.68 13.28 -3.06
C ALA A 186 11.86 13.14 -2.07
N PRO A 187 13.11 13.44 -2.48
CA PRO A 187 14.23 13.54 -1.55
C PRO A 187 13.95 14.57 -0.43
N PRO A 188 14.34 14.31 0.83
CA PRO A 188 15.09 13.14 1.32
C PRO A 188 14.20 11.97 1.80
N LEU A 189 12.87 12.09 1.69
CA LEU A 189 11.92 11.09 2.18
C LEU A 189 11.97 9.76 1.42
N GLN A 190 12.54 9.75 0.20
CA GLN A 190 12.83 8.54 -0.56
C GLN A 190 13.60 7.48 0.25
N LEU A 191 14.41 7.88 1.24
CA LEU A 191 15.14 6.97 2.11
C LEU A 191 14.21 6.05 2.94
N PHE A 192 12.98 6.47 3.22
CA PHE A 192 11.96 5.62 3.87
C PHE A 192 11.34 4.59 2.92
N LEU A 193 11.36 4.88 1.62
CA LEU A 193 10.75 4.07 0.57
C LEU A 193 11.83 3.43 -0.28
N THR A 194 12.67 2.59 0.33
CA THR A 194 13.64 1.78 -0.43
C THR A 194 12.89 0.79 -1.35
N PRO A 195 13.47 0.37 -2.49
CA PRO A 195 12.84 -0.57 -3.41
C PRO A 195 12.18 -1.81 -2.75
N PRO A 196 12.82 -2.53 -1.81
CA PRO A 196 12.17 -3.68 -1.16
C PRO A 196 10.94 -3.26 -0.34
N VAL A 197 10.99 -2.11 0.33
CA VAL A 197 9.86 -1.59 1.12
C VAL A 197 8.68 -1.22 0.22
N GLN A 198 8.95 -0.57 -0.93
CA GLN A 198 7.92 -0.26 -1.92
C GLN A 198 7.24 -1.53 -2.45
N GLU A 199 8.01 -2.58 -2.74
CA GLU A 199 7.49 -3.88 -3.18
C GLU A 199 6.61 -4.55 -2.11
N ARG A 200 6.99 -4.45 -0.83
CA ARG A 200 6.16 -4.96 0.27
C ARG A 200 4.83 -4.22 0.34
N TYR A 201 4.83 -2.89 0.29
CA TYR A 201 3.60 -2.10 0.29
C TYR A 201 2.71 -2.40 -0.92
N SER A 202 3.29 -2.52 -2.12
CA SER A 202 2.54 -2.93 -3.31
C SER A 202 1.89 -4.31 -3.12
N SER A 203 2.63 -5.27 -2.55
CA SER A 203 2.12 -6.61 -2.33
C SER A 203 1.00 -6.65 -1.29
N ILE A 204 1.14 -5.92 -0.18
CA ILE A 204 0.10 -5.77 0.84
C ILE A 204 -1.15 -5.13 0.23
N PHE A 205 -0.99 -4.04 -0.52
CA PHE A 205 -2.11 -3.34 -1.17
C PHE A 205 -2.89 -4.26 -2.11
N VAL A 206 -2.19 -4.98 -3.01
CA VAL A 206 -2.82 -5.90 -3.96
C VAL A 206 -3.52 -7.04 -3.23
N PHE A 207 -2.91 -7.60 -2.19
CA PHE A 207 -3.53 -8.64 -1.37
C PHE A 207 -4.86 -8.15 -0.74
N LEU A 208 -4.85 -6.98 -0.10
CA LEU A 208 -6.06 -6.40 0.49
C LEU A 208 -7.12 -6.09 -0.57
N LEU A 209 -6.71 -5.59 -1.74
CA LEU A 209 -7.61 -5.30 -2.85
C LEU A 209 -8.28 -6.57 -3.40
N ARG A 210 -7.55 -7.69 -3.47
CA ARG A 210 -8.12 -8.98 -3.87
C ARG A 210 -9.12 -9.53 -2.84
N LEU A 211 -8.85 -9.37 -1.54
CA LEU A 211 -9.80 -9.73 -0.50
C LEU A 211 -11.09 -8.89 -0.60
N ASP A 212 -10.96 -7.58 -0.81
CA ASP A 212 -12.09 -6.66 -0.99
C ASP A 212 -12.92 -7.03 -2.24
N ALA A 213 -12.25 -7.31 -3.36
CA ALA A 213 -12.88 -7.79 -4.59
C ALA A 213 -13.62 -9.12 -4.40
N ALA A 214 -13.03 -10.07 -3.67
CA ALA A 214 -13.66 -11.35 -3.38
C ALA A 214 -14.89 -11.20 -2.49
N LEU A 215 -14.83 -10.33 -1.48
CA LEU A 215 -15.97 -9.99 -0.63
C LEU A 215 -17.10 -9.32 -1.43
N ALA A 216 -16.77 -8.39 -2.33
CA ALA A 216 -17.74 -7.75 -3.22
C ALA A 216 -18.40 -8.76 -4.16
N ALA A 217 -17.62 -9.60 -4.84
CA ALA A 217 -18.14 -10.64 -5.72
C ALA A 217 -19.09 -11.61 -4.99
N LEU A 218 -18.80 -11.99 -3.75
CA LEU A 218 -19.70 -12.81 -2.94
C LEU A 218 -21.01 -12.09 -2.59
N ALA A 219 -20.97 -10.78 -2.38
CA ALA A 219 -22.18 -9.99 -2.17
C ALA A 219 -23.05 -9.96 -3.44
N ASP A 220 -22.44 -9.76 -4.61
CA ASP A 220 -23.15 -9.73 -5.90
C ASP A 220 -23.78 -11.09 -6.24
N CYS A 221 -23.06 -12.19 -6.00
CA CYS A 221 -23.61 -13.54 -6.15
C CYS A 221 -24.87 -13.77 -5.29
N TRP A 222 -24.95 -13.16 -4.10
CA TRP A 222 -26.14 -13.23 -3.26
C TRP A 222 -27.34 -12.54 -3.90
N VAL A 223 -27.13 -11.32 -4.41
CA VAL A 223 -28.16 -10.51 -5.05
C VAL A 223 -28.70 -11.22 -6.29
N LEU A 224 -27.81 -11.73 -7.15
CA LEU A 224 -28.16 -12.48 -8.35
C LEU A 224 -28.96 -13.75 -8.02
N ARG A 225 -28.53 -14.53 -7.01
CA ARG A 225 -29.27 -15.73 -6.59
C ARG A 225 -30.66 -15.39 -6.07
N ARG A 226 -30.79 -14.31 -5.29
CA ARG A 226 -32.09 -13.85 -4.78
C ARG A 226 -33.04 -13.47 -5.92
N GLN A 227 -32.52 -12.85 -6.99
CA GLN A 227 -33.31 -12.54 -8.18
C GLN A 227 -33.74 -13.81 -8.93
N GLN A 228 -32.83 -14.79 -9.14
CA GLN A 228 -33.19 -16.05 -9.82
C GLN A 228 -34.25 -16.87 -9.05
N GLN A 229 -34.19 -16.89 -7.73
CA GLN A 229 -35.20 -17.58 -6.90
C GLN A 229 -36.61 -17.00 -7.06
N GLN A 230 -36.75 -15.71 -7.36
CA GLN A 230 -38.06 -15.10 -7.56
C GLN A 230 -38.69 -15.51 -8.91
N GLN A 231 -37.90 -15.92 -9.90
CA GLN A 231 -38.39 -16.24 -11.25
C GLN A 231 -38.76 -17.73 -11.46
N GLN A 232 -38.21 -18.66 -10.69
CA GLN A 232 -38.50 -20.10 -10.83
C GLN A 232 -39.46 -20.61 -9.75
N GLN A 233 -40.78 -20.60 -10.02
CA GLN A 233 -41.78 -21.00 -9.01
C GLN A 233 -42.59 -22.29 -9.25
N GLN A 234 -42.62 -22.96 -10.41
CA GLN A 234 -43.73 -23.90 -10.66
C GLN A 234 -43.49 -25.43 -10.80
N GLN A 235 -42.29 -26.00 -10.96
CA GLN A 235 -42.21 -27.49 -11.11
C GLN A 235 -41.05 -28.27 -10.43
N GLN A 236 -40.05 -27.64 -9.79
CA GLN A 236 -38.95 -28.38 -9.11
C GLN A 236 -38.61 -27.86 -7.70
N GLN A 237 -39.61 -27.54 -6.87
CA GLN A 237 -39.36 -26.84 -5.60
C GLN A 237 -38.49 -27.61 -4.58
N GLN A 238 -38.63 -28.94 -4.42
CA GLN A 238 -37.93 -29.63 -3.31
C GLN A 238 -36.42 -29.76 -3.48
N GLN A 239 -35.93 -30.26 -4.63
CA GLN A 239 -34.48 -30.40 -4.83
C GLN A 239 -33.80 -29.04 -4.90
N GLN A 240 -34.42 -28.07 -5.58
CA GLN A 240 -33.84 -26.75 -5.76
C GLN A 240 -33.74 -25.96 -4.45
N GLN A 241 -34.70 -26.12 -3.53
CA GLN A 241 -34.62 -25.55 -2.18
C GLN A 241 -33.43 -26.13 -1.39
N GLN A 242 -33.17 -27.43 -1.47
CA GLN A 242 -32.03 -28.05 -0.77
C GLN A 242 -30.69 -27.55 -1.30
N PHE A 243 -30.53 -27.46 -2.64
CA PHE A 243 -29.33 -26.90 -3.24
C PHE A 243 -29.13 -25.43 -2.86
N ALA A 244 -30.20 -24.62 -2.93
CA ALA A 244 -30.15 -23.22 -2.55
C ALA A 244 -29.74 -23.02 -1.09
N ALA A 245 -30.29 -23.83 -0.18
CA ALA A 245 -29.95 -23.77 1.24
C ALA A 245 -28.47 -24.13 1.49
N ARG A 246 -27.97 -25.22 0.89
CA ARG A 246 -26.56 -25.62 1.00
C ARG A 246 -25.62 -24.56 0.41
N ALA A 247 -25.97 -24.00 -0.75
CA ALA A 247 -25.18 -22.98 -1.40
C ALA A 247 -25.16 -21.66 -0.60
N ALA A 248 -26.27 -21.29 0.05
CA ALA A 248 -26.32 -20.15 0.97
C ALA A 248 -25.44 -20.38 2.20
N GLN A 249 -25.46 -21.57 2.79
CA GLN A 249 -24.62 -21.93 3.92
C GLN A 249 -23.13 -21.88 3.59
N LEU A 250 -22.71 -22.41 2.43
CA LEU A 250 -21.32 -22.35 1.97
C LEU A 250 -20.87 -20.91 1.77
N GLN A 251 -21.70 -20.09 1.12
CA GLN A 251 -21.43 -18.69 0.87
C GLN A 251 -21.27 -17.89 2.17
N GLN A 252 -22.14 -18.11 3.15
CA GLN A 252 -22.03 -17.47 4.46
C GLN A 252 -20.72 -17.85 5.17
N ARG A 253 -20.33 -19.13 5.12
CA ARG A 253 -19.06 -19.60 5.68
C ARG A 253 -17.86 -18.95 5.00
N LEU A 254 -17.87 -18.86 3.66
CA LEU A 254 -16.81 -18.25 2.89
C LEU A 254 -16.72 -16.73 3.16
N GLN A 255 -17.86 -16.05 3.21
CA GLN A 255 -17.92 -14.63 3.55
C GLN A 255 -17.35 -14.37 4.95
N HIS A 256 -17.77 -15.15 5.95
CA HIS A 256 -17.24 -15.04 7.32
C HIS A 256 -15.73 -15.30 7.37
N PHE A 257 -15.26 -16.31 6.65
CA PHE A 257 -13.82 -16.61 6.57
C PHE A 257 -13.04 -15.44 5.96
N LEU A 258 -13.45 -14.94 4.79
CA LEU A 258 -12.77 -13.82 4.13
C LEU A 258 -12.84 -12.54 4.96
N ARG A 259 -13.97 -12.28 5.61
CA ARG A 259 -14.14 -11.15 6.54
C ARG A 259 -13.16 -11.26 7.70
N ALA A 260 -13.05 -12.43 8.33
CA ALA A 260 -12.12 -12.66 9.43
C ALA A 260 -10.65 -12.50 9.00
N VAL A 261 -10.27 -12.98 7.81
CA VAL A 261 -8.93 -12.79 7.25
C VAL A 261 -8.64 -11.31 6.98
N PHE A 262 -9.60 -10.59 6.41
CA PHE A 262 -9.47 -9.16 6.14
C PHE A 262 -9.36 -8.34 7.43
N ASP A 263 -10.22 -8.61 8.41
CA ASP A 263 -10.21 -7.95 9.71
C ASP A 263 -8.91 -8.24 10.47
N PHE A 264 -8.40 -9.48 10.45
CA PHE A 264 -7.09 -9.85 11.00
C PHE A 264 -5.94 -9.08 10.34
N ALA A 265 -5.92 -9.01 9.00
CA ALA A 265 -4.89 -8.28 8.27
C ALA A 265 -4.87 -6.79 8.63
N LEU A 266 -6.05 -6.15 8.74
CA LEU A 266 -6.14 -4.73 9.10
C LEU A 266 -5.81 -4.48 10.57
N THR A 267 -6.35 -5.25 11.49
CA THR A 267 -6.25 -4.96 12.93
C THR A 267 -5.00 -5.56 13.57
N ASP A 268 -4.81 -6.87 13.44
CA ASP A 268 -3.74 -7.58 14.14
C ASP A 268 -2.38 -7.44 13.43
N ALA A 269 -2.36 -7.39 12.10
CA ALA A 269 -1.11 -7.23 11.35
C ALA A 269 -0.77 -5.76 11.11
N ILE A 270 -1.65 -4.98 10.49
CA ILE A 270 -1.35 -3.59 10.12
C ILE A 270 -1.37 -2.66 11.33
N GLU A 271 -2.49 -2.57 12.06
CA GLU A 271 -2.63 -1.58 13.14
C GLU A 271 -1.67 -1.84 14.31
N ALA A 272 -1.42 -3.11 14.66
CA ALA A 272 -0.49 -3.46 15.73
C ALA A 272 0.96 -3.04 15.42
N GLU A 273 1.49 -3.42 14.24
CA GLU A 273 2.85 -3.08 13.82
C GLU A 273 2.99 -1.57 13.60
N TRP A 274 1.98 -0.94 12.99
CA TRP A 274 1.98 0.50 12.74
C TRP A 274 1.98 1.32 14.03
N THR A 275 1.23 0.89 15.05
CA THR A 275 1.21 1.56 16.36
C THR A 275 2.58 1.48 17.04
N GLY A 276 3.24 0.32 16.98
CA GLY A 276 4.62 0.18 17.46
C GLY A 276 5.58 1.11 16.73
N PHE A 277 5.49 1.18 15.40
CA PHE A 277 6.29 2.09 14.59
C PHE A 277 6.03 3.58 14.90
N GLN A 278 4.77 3.99 15.10
CA GLN A 278 4.44 5.36 15.51
C GLN A 278 5.07 5.73 16.87
N GLY A 279 5.20 4.76 17.78
CA GLY A 279 5.96 4.94 19.02
C GLY A 279 7.43 5.31 18.77
N HIS A 280 8.08 4.66 17.79
CA HIS A 280 9.45 5.00 17.38
C HIS A 280 9.55 6.39 16.75
N VAL A 281 8.58 6.79 15.91
CA VAL A 281 8.53 8.14 15.31
C VAL A 281 8.40 9.20 16.41
N ALA A 282 7.49 9.00 17.37
CA ALA A 282 7.27 9.92 18.49
C ALA A 282 8.51 10.03 19.40
N ALA A 283 9.15 8.90 19.71
CA ALA A 283 10.37 8.88 20.51
C ALA A 283 11.53 9.60 19.80
N ALA A 284 11.70 9.39 18.49
CA ALA A 284 12.71 10.09 17.70
C ALA A 284 12.45 11.61 17.67
N ALA A 285 11.19 12.04 17.58
CA ALA A 285 10.80 13.44 17.68
C ALA A 285 11.12 14.07 19.03
N ALA A 286 10.77 13.38 20.12
CA ALA A 286 11.10 13.83 21.47
C ALA A 286 12.62 13.95 21.68
N ALA A 287 13.39 12.97 21.19
CA ALA A 287 14.85 12.98 21.29
C ALA A 287 15.49 14.15 20.53
N ALA A 288 14.97 14.46 19.34
CA ALA A 288 15.48 15.56 18.53
C ALA A 288 15.18 16.94 19.14
N ALA A 289 14.01 17.11 19.76
CA ALA A 289 13.62 18.34 20.46
C ALA A 289 14.44 18.57 21.76
N ALA A 290 14.70 17.51 22.54
CA ALA A 290 15.33 17.65 23.86
C ALA A 290 16.72 18.32 23.84
N GLY A 291 17.52 18.07 22.81
CA GLY A 291 18.88 18.61 22.75
C GLY A 291 18.99 20.07 22.31
N GLU A 292 17.88 20.83 22.21
CA GLU A 292 17.91 22.29 22.09
C GLU A 292 18.12 22.97 23.45
N THR A 293 17.88 22.25 24.56
CA THR A 293 18.05 22.75 25.93
C THR A 293 19.38 22.28 26.52
N GLY A 294 20.39 23.15 26.47
CA GLY A 294 21.83 22.84 26.67
C GLY A 294 22.30 22.15 27.97
N ALA A 295 21.45 21.85 28.93
CA ALA A 295 21.81 21.11 30.16
C ALA A 295 21.31 19.65 30.19
N ALA A 296 20.28 19.30 29.41
CA ALA A 296 19.73 17.94 29.33
C ALA A 296 20.45 17.05 28.29
N ALA A 297 21.29 17.66 27.43
CA ALA A 297 21.98 16.98 26.34
C ALA A 297 22.96 15.89 26.81
N ALA A 298 23.61 16.06 27.96
CA ALA A 298 24.57 15.07 28.49
C ALA A 298 23.89 13.81 29.06
N ALA A 299 22.75 13.97 29.74
CA ALA A 299 21.95 12.84 30.25
C ALA A 299 21.16 12.15 29.14
N ALA A 300 20.63 12.92 28.17
CA ALA A 300 19.99 12.38 26.97
C ALA A 300 20.98 11.65 26.06
N ALA A 301 22.23 12.11 25.93
CA ALA A 301 23.28 11.38 25.21
C ALA A 301 23.64 10.04 25.89
N ALA A 302 23.58 9.96 27.22
CA ALA A 302 23.77 8.71 27.96
C ALA A 302 22.59 7.74 27.84
N ALA A 303 21.35 8.24 27.77
CA ALA A 303 20.15 7.44 27.55
C ALA A 303 19.96 7.00 26.08
N ALA A 304 20.29 7.88 25.13
CA ALA A 304 20.26 7.61 23.69
C ALA A 304 21.28 6.53 23.26
N ARG A 305 22.32 6.28 24.05
CA ARG A 305 23.27 5.18 23.80
C ARG A 305 22.66 3.79 23.93
N LYS A 306 21.52 3.61 24.61
CA LYS A 306 20.86 2.30 24.73
C LYS A 306 19.79 2.06 23.67
N ASN A 307 19.21 3.12 23.10
CA ASN A 307 18.23 3.06 22.02
C ASN A 307 18.47 4.24 21.07
N SER A 308 19.46 4.11 20.19
CA SER A 308 19.88 5.19 19.28
C SER A 308 18.79 5.48 18.26
N LEU A 309 17.89 6.41 18.59
CA LEU A 309 16.85 6.94 17.70
C LEU A 309 17.45 7.92 16.69
N SER A 310 18.38 7.43 15.86
CA SER A 310 18.89 8.17 14.70
C SER A 310 17.87 8.15 13.56
N PHE A 311 18.02 9.07 12.60
CA PHE A 311 17.24 9.04 11.35
C PHE A 311 17.29 7.66 10.67
N PHE A 312 18.47 7.05 10.59
CA PHE A 312 18.64 5.72 9.99
C PHE A 312 17.98 4.61 10.80
N ALA A 313 18.00 4.70 12.14
CA ALA A 313 17.26 3.76 12.97
C ALA A 313 15.74 3.87 12.73
N LEU A 314 15.22 5.06 12.43
CA LEU A 314 13.82 5.25 12.09
C LEU A 314 13.49 4.67 10.69
N VAL A 315 14.39 4.84 9.71
CA VAL A 315 14.26 4.21 8.39
C VAL A 315 14.27 2.68 8.52
N GLU A 316 15.16 2.12 9.33
CA GLU A 316 15.23 0.69 9.59
C GLU A 316 13.97 0.18 10.31
N ALA A 317 13.48 0.92 11.31
CA ALA A 317 12.23 0.59 12.00
C ALA A 317 11.03 0.59 11.04
N HIS A 318 10.98 1.53 10.09
CA HIS A 318 9.96 1.56 9.04
C HIS A 318 10.05 0.33 8.12
N ALA A 319 11.26 -0.02 7.67
CA ALA A 319 11.47 -1.19 6.82
C ALA A 319 11.06 -2.49 7.54
N ARG A 320 11.40 -2.64 8.83
CA ARG A 320 10.96 -3.77 9.66
C ARG A 320 9.45 -3.79 9.85
N CYS A 321 8.81 -2.64 10.06
CA CYS A 321 7.35 -2.54 10.13
C CYS A 321 6.71 -3.06 8.84
N ALA A 322 7.18 -2.61 7.67
CA ALA A 322 6.66 -3.08 6.38
C ALA A 322 6.87 -4.59 6.16
N GLU A 323 8.03 -5.13 6.53
CA GLU A 323 8.33 -6.57 6.44
C GLU A 323 7.46 -7.40 7.38
N ASN A 324 7.24 -6.95 8.62
CA ASN A 324 6.40 -7.64 9.59
C ASN A 324 4.94 -7.66 9.12
N VAL A 325 4.42 -6.51 8.65
CA VAL A 325 3.06 -6.44 8.09
C VAL A 325 2.94 -7.42 6.92
N TYR A 326 3.87 -7.37 5.97
CA TYR A 326 3.88 -8.27 4.81
C TYR A 326 3.89 -9.74 5.23
N THR A 327 4.77 -10.10 6.18
CA THR A 327 4.91 -11.48 6.65
C THR A 327 3.68 -11.98 7.40
N ARG A 328 3.00 -11.10 8.15
CA ARG A 328 1.83 -11.48 8.95
C ARG A 328 0.53 -11.50 8.14
N SER A 329 0.44 -10.70 7.07
CA SER A 329 -0.80 -10.59 6.28
C SER A 329 -0.76 -11.41 4.98
N VAL A 330 0.38 -11.46 4.30
CA VAL A 330 0.48 -12.03 2.94
C VAL A 330 1.10 -13.43 2.94
N ARG A 331 2.04 -13.71 3.85
CA ARG A 331 2.80 -14.96 3.88
C ARG A 331 2.22 -15.95 4.89
#